data_AF-A0A9D7CSQ2-F1
#
_entry.id   AF-A0A9D7CSQ2-F1
#
_cell.length_a   1.000
_cell.length_b   1.000
_cell.length_c   1.000
_cell.angle_alpha   90.00
_cell.angle_beta   90.00
_cell.angle_gamma   90.00
#
_symmetry.space_group_name_H-M   'P 1'
#
loop_
_entity.id
_entity.type
_entity.pdbx_description
1 polymer ?
#
loop_
_entity_poly.entity_id
_entity_poly.type
_entity_poly.pdbx_seq_one_letter_code
_entity_poly.pdbx_strand_id
1 'polypeptide(L)'
;MSPSVRAALAFVISFTVAACGGERPEPEDGATLELAPWSRLAESRGAQPGRGVVVIGVRGRDAEGARHATRATRAYDDVVVVLARGVATPFRASTHPWEQRSASVPDVDRDGRRDIGMIRPGVYRAVLREASRNIGGAPTFHLLPASGAGERIPAWRNTNQDEEYSSAERAASEARGDYQTAILFHQGEDAPPAVGCQVLPADQMRAFAALVGPEFQYVLVDDADDVPLL
;
A
#
# COMPACT_ATOMS: atom_id res chain seq x y z
N MET A 1 -49.99 -29.22 57.71
CA MET A 1 -49.10 -28.05 57.85
C MET A 1 -47.96 -28.21 56.87
N SER A 2 -47.76 -27.25 55.96
CA SER A 2 -46.54 -27.05 55.16
C SER A 2 -45.54 -26.19 55.97
N PRO A 3 -44.31 -25.85 55.52
CA PRO A 3 -43.67 -26.04 54.20
C PRO A 3 -42.43 -27.00 54.32
N SER A 4 -41.44 -27.10 53.41
CA SER A 4 -41.08 -26.31 52.23
C SER A 4 -40.21 -27.10 51.23
N VAL A 5 -40.22 -26.70 49.95
CA VAL A 5 -39.18 -27.05 48.95
C VAL A 5 -38.82 -25.77 48.20
N ARG A 6 -37.53 -25.39 48.18
CA ARG A 6 -37.04 -24.22 47.44
C ARG A 6 -36.78 -24.61 45.97
N ALA A 7 -37.59 -24.09 45.04
CA ALA A 7 -37.26 -24.10 43.63
C ALA A 7 -36.25 -22.98 43.32
N ALA A 8 -35.14 -23.31 42.67
CA ALA A 8 -34.21 -22.33 42.12
C ALA A 8 -34.66 -21.94 40.71
N LEU A 9 -35.00 -20.66 40.51
CA LEU A 9 -35.41 -20.15 39.21
C LEU A 9 -34.16 -19.82 38.37
N ALA A 10 -33.90 -20.59 37.32
CA ALA A 10 -32.81 -20.30 36.39
C ALA A 10 -33.22 -19.16 35.44
N PHE A 11 -32.66 -17.97 35.65
CA PHE A 11 -32.87 -16.83 34.76
C PHE A 11 -31.94 -16.95 33.53
N VAL A 12 -32.47 -17.48 32.42
CA VAL A 12 -31.77 -17.45 31.13
C VAL A 12 -31.92 -16.05 30.54
N ILE A 13 -30.90 -15.20 30.75
CA ILE A 13 -30.81 -13.90 30.07
C ILE A 13 -30.29 -14.16 28.66
N SER A 14 -31.21 -14.34 27.70
CA SER A 14 -30.87 -14.28 26.28
C SER A 14 -30.47 -12.85 25.92
N PHE A 15 -29.17 -12.60 25.82
CA PHE A 15 -28.66 -11.42 25.12
C PHE A 15 -28.89 -11.61 23.62
N THR A 16 -30.00 -11.09 23.12
CA THR A 16 -30.12 -10.79 21.70
C THR A 16 -29.10 -9.70 21.38
N VAL A 17 -27.95 -10.08 20.85
CA VAL A 17 -27.01 -9.11 20.27
C VAL A 17 -27.73 -8.50 19.09
N ALA A 18 -28.22 -7.28 19.26
CA ALA A 18 -28.68 -6.47 18.15
C ALA A 18 -27.47 -6.30 17.23
N ALA A 19 -27.51 -6.96 16.07
CA ALA A 19 -26.57 -6.68 15.00
C ALA A 19 -26.84 -5.24 14.59
N CYS A 20 -26.00 -4.31 15.06
CA CYS A 20 -25.96 -2.95 14.56
C CYS A 20 -25.55 -3.04 13.09
N GLY A 21 -26.55 -3.14 12.22
CA GLY A 21 -26.43 -2.93 10.79
C GLY A 21 -26.13 -1.46 10.54
N GLY A 22 -24.91 -1.04 10.90
CA GLY A 22 -24.28 0.05 10.20
C GLY A 22 -24.09 -0.45 8.78
N GLU A 23 -24.87 0.11 7.85
CA GLU A 23 -24.53 0.07 6.43
C GLU A 23 -23.07 0.48 6.33
N ARG A 24 -22.21 -0.46 5.92
CA ARG A 24 -20.87 -0.08 5.50
C ARG A 24 -21.07 0.87 4.32
N PRO A 25 -20.29 1.95 4.21
CA PRO A 25 -20.32 2.74 2.98
C PRO A 25 -20.03 1.79 1.82
N GLU A 26 -21.04 1.57 0.98
CA GLU A 26 -20.84 1.13 -0.39
C GLU A 26 -19.85 2.13 -1.00
N PRO A 27 -18.80 1.68 -1.71
CA PRO A 27 -17.80 2.60 -2.25
C PRO A 27 -18.48 3.55 -3.26
N GLU A 28 -18.65 4.82 -2.89
CA GLU A 28 -19.24 5.84 -3.75
C GLU A 28 -18.48 5.92 -5.08
N ASP A 29 -19.14 5.49 -6.17
CA ASP A 29 -18.70 5.51 -7.57
C ASP A 29 -17.23 5.13 -7.84
N GLY A 30 -16.68 4.22 -7.02
CA GLY A 30 -15.39 3.58 -7.28
C GLY A 30 -15.53 2.56 -8.42
N ALA A 31 -15.07 2.92 -9.62
CA ALA A 31 -15.13 2.07 -10.81
C ALA A 31 -14.57 0.66 -10.51
N THR A 32 -15.44 -0.34 -10.51
CA THR A 32 -15.04 -1.74 -10.31
C THR A 32 -14.43 -2.26 -11.60
N LEU A 33 -13.18 -2.71 -11.52
CA LEU A 33 -12.43 -3.21 -12.67
C LEU A 33 -12.71 -4.70 -12.89
N GLU A 34 -12.53 -5.15 -14.14
CA GLU A 34 -12.53 -6.57 -14.50
C GLU A 34 -11.45 -7.32 -13.72
N LEU A 35 -11.85 -8.21 -12.80
CA LEU A 35 -10.92 -8.90 -11.89
C LEU A 35 -9.88 -9.75 -12.65
N ALA A 36 -10.29 -10.44 -13.72
CA ALA A 36 -9.49 -11.51 -14.32
C ALA A 36 -8.16 -11.04 -14.96
N PRO A 37 -8.09 -9.91 -15.69
CA PRO A 37 -6.83 -9.30 -16.10
C PRO A 37 -5.89 -9.00 -14.94
N TRP A 38 -6.37 -8.36 -13.87
CA TRP A 38 -5.55 -7.96 -12.72
C TRP A 38 -5.04 -9.16 -11.91
N SER A 39 -5.87 -10.19 -11.71
CA SER A 39 -5.43 -11.46 -11.10
C SER A 39 -4.31 -12.13 -11.92
N ARG A 40 -4.41 -12.14 -13.25
CA ARG A 40 -3.33 -12.68 -14.11
C ARG A 40 -2.04 -11.87 -14.01
N LEU A 41 -2.13 -10.54 -13.93
CA LEU A 41 -0.95 -9.69 -13.69
C LEU A 41 -0.30 -10.05 -12.34
N ALA A 42 -1.07 -10.11 -11.25
CA ALA A 42 -0.56 -10.50 -9.93
C ALA A 42 0.12 -11.88 -9.94
N GLU A 43 -0.53 -12.89 -10.55
CA GLU A 43 0.01 -14.25 -10.69
C GLU A 43 1.31 -14.28 -11.51
N SER A 44 1.37 -13.52 -12.61
CA SER A 44 2.59 -13.43 -13.46
C SER A 44 3.79 -12.85 -12.71
N ARG A 45 3.57 -12.00 -11.71
CA ARG A 45 4.61 -11.43 -10.85
C ARG A 45 4.87 -12.28 -9.58
N GLY A 46 4.13 -13.37 -9.38
CA GLY A 46 4.34 -14.34 -8.29
C GLY A 46 3.46 -14.16 -7.04
N ALA A 47 2.48 -13.25 -7.08
CA ALA A 47 1.49 -13.10 -6.01
C ALA A 47 0.34 -14.11 -6.15
N GLN A 48 -0.44 -14.29 -5.07
CA GLN A 48 -1.45 -15.35 -4.95
C GLN A 48 -2.84 -14.75 -4.60
N PRO A 49 -3.57 -14.17 -5.57
CA PRO A 49 -4.86 -13.51 -5.34
C PRO A 49 -5.97 -14.45 -4.82
N GLY A 50 -5.84 -15.76 -5.06
CA GLY A 50 -6.75 -16.77 -4.49
C GLY A 50 -6.54 -17.10 -3.01
N ARG A 51 -5.52 -16.54 -2.33
CA ARG A 51 -5.17 -16.88 -0.93
C ARG A 51 -5.32 -15.74 0.09
N GLY A 52 -5.68 -14.54 -0.35
CA GLY A 52 -5.80 -13.36 0.50
C GLY A 52 -5.91 -12.10 -0.34
N VAL A 53 -5.80 -10.93 0.29
CA VAL A 53 -5.78 -9.67 -0.44
C VAL A 53 -4.43 -9.50 -1.16
N VAL A 54 -4.51 -9.16 -2.44
CA VAL A 54 -3.37 -8.67 -3.22
C VAL A 54 -3.64 -7.21 -3.59
N VAL A 55 -2.62 -6.39 -3.45
CA VAL A 55 -2.64 -4.98 -3.84
C VAL A 55 -1.61 -4.82 -4.96
N ILE A 56 -1.99 -4.18 -6.06
CA ILE A 56 -1.13 -3.94 -7.22
C ILE A 56 -0.92 -2.42 -7.35
N GLY A 57 0.30 -1.95 -7.17
CA GLY A 57 0.68 -0.57 -7.48
C GLY A 57 1.21 -0.50 -8.90
N VAL A 58 0.66 0.40 -9.70
CA VAL A 58 1.13 0.67 -11.07
C VAL A 58 1.73 2.07 -11.05
N ARG A 59 3.03 2.14 -11.31
CA ARG A 59 3.80 3.39 -11.34
C ARG A 59 3.90 3.94 -12.75
N GLY A 60 3.64 5.22 -12.94
CA GLY A 60 3.63 5.85 -14.27
C GLY A 60 2.28 5.74 -14.98
N ARG A 61 1.19 5.49 -14.25
CA ARG A 61 -0.19 5.50 -14.76
C ARG A 61 -1.19 5.99 -13.71
N ASP A 62 -2.02 6.97 -14.10
CA ASP A 62 -3.09 7.51 -13.26
C ASP A 62 -4.34 6.61 -13.21
N ALA A 63 -5.33 6.98 -12.38
CA ALA A 63 -6.54 6.19 -12.19
C ALA A 63 -7.45 6.19 -13.44
N GLU A 64 -7.26 7.15 -14.34
CA GLU A 64 -7.93 7.30 -15.63
C GLU A 64 -7.21 6.53 -16.76
N GLY A 65 -6.06 5.92 -16.45
CA GLY A 65 -5.29 5.05 -17.34
C GLY A 65 -4.27 5.76 -18.24
N ALA A 66 -4.09 7.07 -18.09
CA ALA A 66 -3.09 7.82 -18.84
C ALA A 66 -1.67 7.58 -18.29
N ARG A 67 -0.71 7.43 -19.21
CA ARG A 67 0.70 7.19 -18.88
C ARG A 67 1.41 8.50 -18.56
N HIS A 68 2.26 8.51 -17.54
CA HIS A 68 3.11 9.65 -17.17
C HIS A 68 4.54 9.20 -16.82
N ALA A 69 5.47 10.16 -16.80
CA ALA A 69 6.84 9.90 -16.39
C ALA A 69 6.95 9.83 -14.86
N THR A 70 7.58 8.77 -14.37
CA THR A 70 7.94 8.58 -12.95
C THR A 70 9.03 9.55 -12.52
N ARG A 71 8.76 10.36 -11.49
CA ARG A 71 9.70 11.35 -10.91
C ARG A 71 9.41 11.62 -9.43
N ALA A 72 10.35 12.23 -8.73
CA ALA A 72 10.15 12.68 -7.34
C ALA A 72 9.26 13.94 -7.29
N THR A 73 7.96 13.77 -7.03
CA THR A 73 6.98 14.86 -7.02
C THR A 73 5.83 14.60 -6.04
N ARG A 74 5.22 15.66 -5.51
CA ARG A 74 4.03 15.59 -4.64
C ARG A 74 2.75 15.54 -5.47
N ALA A 75 2.44 14.35 -5.97
CA ALA A 75 1.23 14.08 -6.73
C ALA A 75 0.56 12.76 -6.29
N TYR A 76 -0.68 12.57 -6.73
CA TYR A 76 -1.41 11.30 -6.67
C TYR A 76 -1.79 10.92 -8.12
N ASP A 77 -0.76 10.72 -8.93
CA ASP A 77 -0.80 10.41 -10.36
C ASP A 77 -0.48 8.94 -10.66
N ASP A 78 -0.11 8.11 -9.67
CA ASP A 78 -0.10 6.65 -9.81
C ASP A 78 -1.46 6.02 -9.39
N VAL A 79 -1.66 4.74 -9.71
CA VAL A 79 -2.82 3.95 -9.25
C VAL A 79 -2.41 2.74 -8.41
N VAL A 80 -3.26 2.40 -7.42
CA VAL A 80 -3.18 1.16 -6.64
C VAL A 80 -4.50 0.41 -6.77
N VAL A 81 -4.47 -0.81 -7.31
CA VAL A 81 -5.64 -1.69 -7.48
C VAL A 81 -5.64 -2.77 -6.39
N VAL A 82 -6.71 -2.82 -5.60
CA VAL A 82 -6.91 -3.84 -4.57
C VAL A 82 -7.74 -4.99 -5.11
N LEU A 83 -7.20 -6.21 -5.07
CA LEU A 83 -7.89 -7.45 -5.39
C LEU A 83 -8.39 -8.08 -4.08
N ALA A 84 -9.68 -7.92 -3.80
CA ALA A 84 -10.31 -8.40 -2.58
C ALA A 84 -11.74 -8.89 -2.84
N ARG A 85 -12.12 -10.02 -2.22
CA ARG A 85 -13.50 -10.55 -2.25
C ARG A 85 -14.09 -10.77 -3.66
N GLY A 86 -13.24 -11.01 -4.66
CA GLY A 86 -13.67 -11.19 -6.06
C GLY A 86 -13.87 -9.89 -6.83
N VAL A 87 -13.40 -8.76 -6.31
CA VAL A 87 -13.51 -7.42 -6.89
C VAL A 87 -12.11 -6.83 -7.06
N ALA A 88 -11.91 -6.06 -8.14
CA ALA A 88 -10.73 -5.21 -8.32
C ALA A 88 -11.16 -3.74 -8.14
N THR A 89 -10.57 -3.05 -7.17
CA THR A 89 -10.95 -1.68 -6.78
C THR A 89 -9.74 -0.74 -6.89
N PRO A 90 -9.77 0.28 -7.75
CA PRO A 90 -8.67 1.24 -7.92
C PRO A 90 -8.72 2.33 -6.85
N PHE A 91 -7.53 2.82 -6.49
CA PHE A 91 -7.29 3.96 -5.61
C PHE A 91 -6.20 4.82 -6.24
N ARG A 92 -6.34 6.15 -6.15
CA ARG A 92 -5.29 7.09 -6.53
C ARG A 92 -4.16 7.05 -5.50
N ALA A 93 -2.92 7.08 -5.97
CA ALA A 93 -1.75 6.93 -5.11
C ALA A 93 -0.52 7.68 -5.66
N SER A 94 0.52 7.70 -4.84
CA SER A 94 1.92 7.92 -5.24
C SER A 94 2.68 6.66 -4.85
N THR A 95 3.24 5.95 -5.82
CA THR A 95 4.16 4.82 -5.59
C THR A 95 5.63 5.23 -5.76
N HIS A 96 5.86 6.45 -6.26
CA HIS A 96 7.15 7.15 -6.30
C HIS A 96 7.33 8.08 -5.07
N PRO A 97 8.56 8.60 -4.84
CA PRO A 97 8.81 9.55 -3.76
C PRO A 97 8.09 10.88 -3.98
N TRP A 98 7.69 11.51 -2.88
CA TRP A 98 7.23 12.90 -2.85
C TRP A 98 8.36 13.90 -2.62
N GLU A 99 9.39 13.48 -1.89
CA GLU A 99 10.47 14.35 -1.48
C GLU A 99 11.60 14.32 -2.51
N GLN A 100 12.05 15.51 -2.90
CA GLN A 100 13.23 15.69 -3.74
C GLN A 100 14.52 15.82 -2.92
N ARG A 101 14.40 16.07 -1.60
CA ARG A 101 15.52 16.19 -0.66
C ARG A 101 15.10 15.71 0.72
N SER A 102 15.98 15.00 1.43
CA SER A 102 15.79 14.68 2.84
C SER A 102 17.13 14.53 3.55
N ALA A 103 17.19 14.93 4.83
CA ALA A 103 18.34 14.64 5.69
C ALA A 103 18.39 13.18 6.18
N SER A 104 17.29 12.43 6.05
CA SER A 104 17.16 11.03 6.52
C SER A 104 17.69 9.98 5.54
N VAL A 105 18.01 10.35 4.30
CA VAL A 105 18.49 9.41 3.28
C VAL A 105 20.02 9.44 3.18
N PRO A 106 20.68 8.33 2.78
CA PRO A 106 22.12 8.27 2.64
C PRO A 106 22.64 9.12 1.48
N ASP A 107 23.94 9.39 1.52
CA ASP A 107 24.79 9.77 0.38
C ASP A 107 25.46 8.47 -0.09
N VAL A 108 25.07 7.94 -1.26
CA VAL A 108 25.53 6.62 -1.74
C VAL A 108 26.69 6.71 -2.74
N ASP A 109 26.84 7.82 -3.45
CA ASP A 109 27.94 8.04 -4.40
C ASP A 109 29.10 8.88 -3.82
N ARG A 110 28.87 9.57 -2.70
CA ARG A 110 29.81 10.39 -1.92
C ARG A 110 30.11 11.75 -2.54
N ASP A 111 29.17 12.34 -3.28
CA ASP A 111 29.29 13.72 -3.77
C ASP A 111 28.99 14.79 -2.70
N GLY A 112 28.48 14.39 -1.53
CA GLY A 112 28.12 15.26 -0.41
C GLY A 112 26.63 15.62 -0.34
N ARG A 113 25.80 15.14 -1.27
CA ARG A 113 24.33 15.32 -1.31
C ARG A 113 23.65 14.04 -0.79
N ARG A 114 22.32 14.04 -0.72
CA ARG A 114 21.54 12.95 -0.10
C ARG A 114 20.55 12.38 -1.09
N ASP A 115 20.66 11.09 -1.39
CA ASP A 115 20.03 10.47 -2.56
C ASP A 115 18.66 9.93 -2.25
N ILE A 116 17.62 10.57 -2.79
CA ILE A 116 16.24 10.13 -2.65
C ILE A 116 16.11 8.73 -3.25
N GLY A 117 15.52 7.82 -2.47
CA GLY A 117 15.30 6.45 -2.89
C GLY A 117 13.88 6.23 -3.39
N MET A 118 13.75 5.47 -4.47
CA MET A 118 12.47 4.90 -4.94
C MET A 118 12.55 3.38 -4.87
N ILE A 119 11.53 2.72 -4.30
CA ILE A 119 11.53 1.24 -4.22
C ILE A 119 11.37 0.62 -5.62
N ARG A 120 12.04 -0.51 -5.85
CA ARG A 120 12.01 -1.23 -7.13
C ARG A 120 10.69 -1.97 -7.33
N PRO A 121 10.19 -2.13 -8.58
CA PRO A 121 9.17 -3.12 -8.90
C PRO A 121 9.49 -4.51 -8.35
N GLY A 122 8.47 -5.25 -7.91
CA GLY A 122 8.63 -6.54 -7.25
C GLY A 122 7.45 -6.91 -6.35
N VAL A 123 7.59 -8.02 -5.62
CA VAL A 123 6.61 -8.49 -4.65
C VAL A 123 7.09 -8.26 -3.22
N TYR A 124 6.17 -7.75 -2.42
CA TYR A 124 6.37 -7.32 -1.04
C TYR A 124 5.20 -7.78 -0.16
N ARG A 125 5.34 -7.61 1.15
CA ARG A 125 4.26 -7.81 2.13
C ARG A 125 4.05 -6.52 2.91
N ALA A 126 2.81 -6.06 3.02
CA ALA A 126 2.46 -4.92 3.85
C ALA A 126 1.75 -5.40 5.12
N VAL A 127 2.18 -4.91 6.28
CA VAL A 127 1.64 -5.31 7.60
C VAL A 127 1.18 -4.08 8.36
N LEU A 128 -0.04 -4.12 8.89
CA LEU A 128 -0.65 -3.05 9.67
C LEU A 128 0.21 -2.71 10.90
N ARG A 129 0.47 -1.40 11.10
CA ARG A 129 1.17 -0.88 12.28
C ARG A 129 0.17 -0.63 13.41
N GLU A 130 0.67 -0.59 14.64
CA GLU A 130 -0.11 -0.22 15.82
C GLU A 130 -0.79 1.16 15.66
N ALA A 131 -2.00 1.31 16.22
CA ALA A 131 -2.83 2.50 16.04
C ALA A 131 -2.19 3.80 16.57
N SER A 132 -1.27 3.69 17.53
CA SER A 132 -0.38 4.78 18.02
C SER A 132 0.52 5.37 16.95
N ARG A 133 0.69 4.69 15.80
CA ARG A 133 1.52 5.11 14.67
C ARG A 133 0.70 5.42 13.41
N ASN A 134 -0.61 5.62 13.56
CA ASN A 134 -1.48 6.19 12.53
C ASN A 134 -1.02 7.62 12.18
N ILE A 135 -1.23 8.01 10.91
CA ILE A 135 -0.92 9.34 10.39
C ILE A 135 -2.25 10.02 10.06
N GLY A 136 -2.48 11.24 10.57
CA GLY A 136 -3.78 11.94 10.45
C GLY A 136 -5.00 11.10 10.87
N GLY A 137 -4.81 10.19 11.83
CA GLY A 137 -5.82 9.24 12.28
C GLY A 137 -6.03 8.00 11.39
N ALA A 138 -5.51 7.97 10.16
CA ALA A 138 -5.62 6.82 9.26
C ALA A 138 -4.61 5.70 9.60
N PRO A 139 -4.98 4.42 9.39
CA PRO A 139 -4.07 3.28 9.48
C PRO A 139 -2.83 3.44 8.59
N THR A 140 -1.72 2.84 9.00
CA THR A 140 -0.49 2.80 8.20
C THR A 140 0.05 1.37 8.15
N PHE A 141 0.67 0.99 7.05
CA PHE A 141 1.23 -0.36 6.86
C PHE A 141 2.72 -0.28 6.62
N HIS A 142 3.50 -1.10 7.32
CA HIS A 142 4.94 -1.24 7.05
C HIS A 142 5.12 -2.21 5.88
N LEU A 143 5.78 -1.74 4.83
CA LEU A 143 6.17 -2.58 3.71
C LEU A 143 7.46 -3.34 4.05
N LEU A 144 7.46 -4.64 3.74
CA LEU A 144 8.55 -5.58 4.00
C LEU A 144 8.85 -6.41 2.73
N PRO A 145 10.06 -6.97 2.58
CA PRO A 145 10.33 -7.99 1.56
C PRO A 145 9.32 -9.15 1.65
N ALA A 146 8.93 -9.75 0.52
CA ALA A 146 7.97 -10.86 0.51
C ALA A 146 8.42 -12.09 1.33
N SER A 147 9.72 -12.30 1.51
CA SER A 147 10.28 -13.32 2.40
C SER A 147 10.02 -13.06 3.89
N GLY A 148 9.63 -11.83 4.25
CA GLY A 148 9.43 -11.38 5.62
C GLY A 148 10.71 -11.18 6.44
N ALA A 149 11.89 -11.34 5.84
CA ALA A 149 13.17 -11.24 6.53
C ALA A 149 13.78 -9.84 6.41
N GLY A 150 13.79 -9.09 7.51
CA GLY A 150 14.37 -7.75 7.61
C GLY A 150 13.54 -6.64 6.95
N GLU A 151 14.07 -5.41 7.01
CA GLU A 151 13.38 -4.20 6.51
C GLU A 151 13.97 -3.65 5.20
N ARG A 152 15.00 -4.31 4.64
CA ARG A 152 15.74 -3.82 3.47
C ARG A 152 14.99 -4.12 2.17
N ILE A 153 14.28 -3.13 1.65
CA ILE A 153 13.60 -3.20 0.34
C ILE A 153 14.55 -2.71 -0.76
N PRO A 154 14.77 -3.46 -1.85
CA PRO A 154 15.57 -3.02 -2.99
C PRO A 154 15.07 -1.69 -3.56
N ALA A 155 15.98 -0.76 -3.85
CA ALA A 155 15.65 0.58 -4.28
C ALA A 155 16.61 1.11 -5.35
N TRP A 156 16.14 2.09 -6.12
CA TRP A 156 16.99 2.95 -6.93
C TRP A 156 17.25 4.26 -6.20
N ARG A 157 18.39 4.89 -6.47
CA ARG A 157 18.84 6.17 -5.90
C ARG A 157 19.01 7.17 -7.02
N ASN A 158 18.38 8.33 -6.86
CA ASN A 158 18.55 9.49 -7.72
C ASN A 158 19.79 10.23 -7.20
N THR A 159 20.92 10.05 -7.88
CA THR A 159 22.25 10.55 -7.45
C THR A 159 22.63 11.82 -8.18
N ASN A 160 22.15 12.01 -9.42
CA ASN A 160 22.31 13.28 -10.13
C ASN A 160 21.45 14.42 -9.50
N GLN A 161 20.36 14.05 -8.81
CA GLN A 161 19.36 14.91 -8.19
C GLN A 161 18.54 15.72 -9.20
N ASP A 162 18.21 15.11 -10.35
CA ASP A 162 17.36 15.70 -11.42
C ASP A 162 15.87 15.33 -11.31
N GLU A 163 15.52 14.59 -10.26
CA GLU A 163 14.17 14.10 -9.90
C GLU A 163 13.71 12.85 -10.67
N GLU A 164 14.41 12.48 -11.73
CA GLU A 164 14.15 11.27 -12.51
C GLU A 164 14.93 10.06 -11.94
N TYR A 165 14.67 8.89 -12.50
CA TYR A 165 15.40 7.66 -12.21
C TYR A 165 15.80 7.04 -13.54
N SER A 166 16.86 7.59 -14.14
CA SER A 166 17.36 7.18 -15.46
C SER A 166 17.74 5.70 -15.50
N SER A 167 17.72 5.07 -16.69
CA SER A 167 18.13 3.67 -16.83
C SER A 167 19.56 3.41 -16.34
N ALA A 168 20.45 4.39 -16.48
CA ALA A 168 21.81 4.36 -15.95
C ALA A 168 21.83 4.37 -14.41
N GLU A 169 21.05 5.23 -13.75
CA GLU A 169 20.96 5.26 -12.28
C GLU A 169 20.31 4.00 -11.71
N ARG A 170 19.24 3.51 -12.36
CA ARG A 170 18.61 2.23 -12.00
C ARG A 170 19.65 1.10 -12.02
N ALA A 171 20.41 0.98 -13.11
CA ALA A 171 21.47 -0.01 -13.25
C ALA A 171 22.62 0.18 -12.23
N ALA A 172 23.04 1.43 -11.97
CA ALA A 172 24.07 1.74 -10.99
C ALA A 172 23.63 1.37 -9.56
N SER A 173 22.39 1.69 -9.18
CA SER A 173 21.82 1.29 -7.90
C SER A 173 21.71 -0.22 -7.73
N GLU A 174 21.34 -0.94 -8.80
CA GLU A 174 21.27 -2.39 -8.78
C GLU A 174 22.65 -3.02 -8.64
N ALA A 175 23.67 -2.48 -9.31
CA ALA A 175 25.06 -2.91 -9.16
C ALA A 175 25.63 -2.61 -7.75
N ARG A 176 25.22 -1.51 -7.10
CA ARG A 176 25.59 -1.18 -5.71
C ARG A 176 24.82 -2.00 -4.67
N GLY A 177 23.67 -2.57 -5.03
CA GLY A 177 22.77 -3.23 -4.07
C GLY A 177 22.01 -2.24 -3.18
N ASP A 178 21.63 -1.08 -3.74
CA ASP A 178 20.93 -0.02 -3.04
C ASP A 178 19.56 -0.48 -2.50
N TYR A 179 19.20 0.02 -1.33
CA TYR A 179 17.99 -0.37 -0.61
C TYR A 179 17.44 0.79 0.23
N GLN A 180 16.18 0.66 0.66
CA GLN A 180 15.53 1.50 1.66
C GLN A 180 14.97 0.67 2.81
N THR A 181 14.58 1.34 3.88
CA THR A 181 13.93 0.79 5.08
C THR A 181 12.79 1.72 5.50
N ALA A 182 11.95 1.29 6.44
CA ALA A 182 10.82 2.09 6.97
C ALA A 182 9.83 2.61 5.91
N ILE A 183 9.67 1.86 4.80
CA ILE A 183 8.74 2.19 3.71
C ILE A 183 7.31 1.90 4.15
N LEU A 184 6.40 2.86 3.98
CA LEU A 184 5.04 2.77 4.48
C LEU A 184 3.99 2.88 3.37
N PHE A 185 2.82 2.25 3.56
CA PHE A 185 1.56 2.79 3.05
C PHE A 185 0.97 3.76 4.08
N HIS A 186 0.60 4.97 3.65
CA HIS A 186 -0.02 5.97 4.51
C HIS A 186 -0.80 7.04 3.73
N GLN A 187 -1.61 7.85 4.43
CA GLN A 187 -2.18 9.07 3.85
C GLN A 187 -1.10 10.15 3.68
N GLY A 188 -1.26 11.04 2.70
CA GLY A 188 -0.29 12.12 2.43
C GLY A 188 -0.47 13.38 3.27
N GLU A 189 -1.69 13.67 3.69
CA GLU A 189 -2.03 14.77 4.58
C GLU A 189 -1.49 14.50 6.00
N ASP A 190 -0.96 15.54 6.66
CA ASP A 190 -0.31 15.47 7.99
C ASP A 190 0.82 14.43 8.11
N ALA A 191 1.40 14.01 6.98
CA ALA A 191 2.41 12.96 6.92
C ALA A 191 3.85 13.47 7.10
N PRO A 192 4.76 12.65 7.68
CA PRO A 192 6.19 12.88 7.59
C PRO A 192 6.68 12.74 6.14
N PRO A 193 7.90 13.21 5.82
CA PRO A 193 8.44 13.21 4.45
C PRO A 193 8.43 11.82 3.80
N ALA A 194 7.79 11.70 2.65
CA ALA A 194 7.53 10.42 1.97
C ALA A 194 8.62 10.08 0.94
N VAL A 195 9.67 9.41 1.42
CA VAL A 195 10.77 8.88 0.58
C VAL A 195 10.49 7.42 0.24
N GLY A 196 10.05 7.14 -0.99
CA GLY A 196 9.74 5.79 -1.46
C GLY A 196 8.51 5.12 -0.83
N CYS A 197 7.80 5.81 0.07
CA CYS A 197 6.50 5.39 0.59
C CYS A 197 5.44 5.30 -0.51
N GLN A 198 4.34 4.62 -0.19
CA GLN A 198 3.18 4.44 -1.03
C GLN A 198 2.05 5.30 -0.42
N VAL A 199 1.76 6.44 -1.04
CA VAL A 199 0.97 7.51 -0.42
C VAL A 199 -0.41 7.60 -1.06
N LEU A 200 -1.48 7.59 -0.28
CA LEU A 200 -2.86 7.75 -0.76
C LEU A 200 -3.47 9.08 -0.24
N PRO A 201 -4.53 9.61 -0.86
CA PRO A 201 -5.38 10.65 -0.26
C PRO A 201 -5.99 10.18 1.08
N ALA A 202 -6.16 11.07 2.06
CA ALA A 202 -6.64 10.69 3.40
C ALA A 202 -8.04 10.04 3.46
N ASP A 203 -8.94 10.43 2.57
CA ASP A 203 -10.24 9.77 2.36
C ASP A 203 -10.06 8.34 1.83
N GLN A 204 -9.27 8.19 0.77
CA GLN A 204 -9.00 6.90 0.14
C GLN A 204 -8.20 5.94 1.03
N MET A 205 -7.25 6.44 1.83
CA MET A 205 -6.45 5.62 2.74
C MET A 205 -7.30 4.87 3.77
N ARG A 206 -8.40 5.47 4.24
CA ARG A 206 -9.35 4.82 5.17
C ARG A 206 -10.17 3.74 4.46
N ALA A 207 -10.66 4.00 3.25
CA ALA A 207 -11.37 3.00 2.44
C ALA A 207 -10.46 1.82 2.06
N PHE A 208 -9.24 2.11 1.61
CA PHE A 208 -8.18 1.14 1.35
C PHE A 208 -7.91 0.25 2.57
N ALA A 209 -7.67 0.85 3.74
CA ALA A 209 -7.37 0.10 4.97
C ALA A 209 -8.53 -0.84 5.39
N ALA A 210 -9.79 -0.40 5.22
CA ALA A 210 -10.97 -1.21 5.50
C ALA A 210 -11.16 -2.39 4.51
N LEU A 211 -10.65 -2.26 3.28
CA LEU A 211 -10.70 -3.29 2.25
C LEU A 211 -9.60 -4.34 2.41
N VAL A 212 -8.35 -3.90 2.69
CA VAL A 212 -7.17 -4.78 2.73
C VAL A 212 -7.01 -5.58 4.03
N GLY A 213 -7.55 -5.11 5.16
CA GLY A 213 -7.39 -5.78 6.45
C GLY A 213 -5.98 -5.59 7.05
N PRO A 214 -5.52 -6.47 7.96
CA PRO A 214 -4.28 -6.25 8.71
C PRO A 214 -2.99 -6.61 7.96
N GLU A 215 -3.05 -7.40 6.88
CA GLU A 215 -1.89 -7.83 6.11
C GLU A 215 -2.31 -8.11 4.66
N PHE A 216 -1.48 -7.71 3.69
CA PHE A 216 -1.70 -7.99 2.28
C PHE A 216 -0.39 -8.22 1.51
N GLN A 217 -0.47 -8.96 0.40
CA GLN A 217 0.60 -9.04 -0.60
C GLN A 217 0.59 -7.75 -1.42
N TYR A 218 1.75 -7.13 -1.65
CA TYR A 218 1.89 -5.97 -2.52
C TYR A 218 2.73 -6.32 -3.75
N VAL A 219 2.20 -6.08 -4.95
CA VAL A 219 2.91 -6.18 -6.22
C VAL A 219 3.10 -4.76 -6.74
N LEU A 220 4.33 -4.29 -6.82
CA LEU A 220 4.65 -3.04 -7.50
C LEU A 220 5.12 -3.34 -8.91
N VAL A 221 4.54 -2.67 -9.90
CA VAL A 221 4.98 -2.68 -11.30
C VAL A 221 5.22 -1.24 -11.75
N ASP A 222 6.26 -1.02 -12.57
CA ASP A 222 6.28 0.16 -13.44
C ASP A 222 5.34 -0.10 -14.63
N ASP A 223 4.73 0.93 -15.19
CA ASP A 223 3.78 0.79 -16.30
C ASP A 223 4.43 0.19 -17.56
N ALA A 224 3.70 -0.74 -18.17
CA ALA A 224 4.16 -1.53 -19.30
C ALA A 224 2.95 -2.03 -20.11
N ASP A 225 3.21 -2.63 -21.27
CA ASP A 225 2.15 -3.08 -22.18
C ASP A 225 1.42 -4.36 -21.70
N ASP A 226 1.89 -5.01 -20.63
CA ASP A 226 1.21 -6.13 -19.96
C ASP A 226 0.31 -5.70 -18.79
N VAL A 227 0.32 -4.40 -18.42
CA VAL A 227 -0.57 -3.84 -17.40
C VAL A 227 -1.99 -3.71 -17.98
N PRO A 228 -3.03 -4.27 -17.32
CA PRO A 228 -4.41 -4.11 -17.76
C PRO A 228 -4.85 -2.64 -17.84
N LEU A 229 -5.85 -2.38 -18.68
CA LEU A 229 -6.53 -1.09 -18.69
C LEU A 229 -7.35 -0.91 -17.39
N LEU A 230 -7.51 0.36 -17.02
CA LEU A 230 -8.44 0.85 -16.00
C LEU A 230 -9.77 1.22 -16.66
#